data_AF-A0A085U116-F1
#
_entry.id   AF-A0A085U116-F1
#
_cell.length_a   1.000
_cell.length_b   1.000
_cell.length_c   1.000
_cell.angle_alpha   90.00
_cell.angle_beta   90.00
_cell.angle_gamma   90.00
#
_symmetry.space_group_name_H-M   'P 1'
#
loop_
_entity.id
_entity.type
_entity.pdbx_description
1 polymer ?
#
loop_
_entity_poly.entity_id
_entity_poly.type
_entity_poly.pdbx_seq_one_letter_code
_entity_poly.pdbx_strand_id
1 'polypeptide(L)'
;MLGLINRSIQNFLTDTYGPDLWRQVAHRVGAPTEGYEPMLRYPDRETLGLLKAAGAELRRSRPELLEDLGAHLTTCEPVRRLLRYGGQDFAGFLYSLNELHGRARMALADLDLPELDLVEIGLGEYRLTIEAPHPGWGAVMAGLMRAMADDYGALAVIEMPTDCDMEAVHIRLLDCRHSEARGFRLSHHVGAQG
;
A
#
# COMPACT_ATOMS: atom_id res chain seq x y z
N MET A 1 14.85 5.82 -6.14
CA MET A 1 13.75 4.87 -5.88
C MET A 1 13.82 3.66 -6.80
N LEU A 2 13.44 2.48 -6.31
CA LEU A 2 13.34 1.27 -7.13
C LEU A 2 12.17 1.36 -8.12
N GLY A 3 12.36 0.89 -9.35
CA GLY A 3 11.38 0.93 -10.44
C GLY A 3 10.08 0.21 -10.12
N LEU A 4 10.09 -0.72 -9.17
CA LEU A 4 8.91 -1.37 -8.63
C LEU A 4 7.86 -0.36 -8.11
N ILE A 5 8.29 0.74 -7.50
CA ILE A 5 7.36 1.77 -7.01
C ILE A 5 6.71 2.51 -8.19
N ASN A 6 7.51 2.92 -9.18
CA ASN A 6 6.99 3.59 -10.37
C ASN A 6 6.09 2.66 -11.19
N ARG A 7 6.44 1.37 -11.26
CA ARG A 7 5.60 0.35 -11.88
C ARG A 7 4.28 0.15 -11.14
N SER A 8 4.28 0.23 -9.82
CA SER A 8 3.05 0.18 -9.01
C SER A 8 2.15 1.37 -9.30
N ILE A 9 2.71 2.58 -9.42
CA ILE A 9 1.96 3.79 -9.82
C ILE A 9 1.42 3.64 -11.26
N GLN A 10 2.22 3.15 -12.19
CA GLN A 10 1.80 2.87 -13.56
C GLN A 10 0.59 1.91 -13.59
N ASN A 11 0.70 0.79 -12.88
CA ASN A 11 -0.36 -0.21 -12.83
C ASN A 11 -1.63 0.37 -12.21
N PHE A 12 -1.51 1.09 -11.09
CA PHE A 12 -2.63 1.79 -10.47
C PHE A 12 -3.35 2.72 -11.46
N LEU A 13 -2.60 3.58 -12.15
CA LEU A 13 -3.19 4.51 -13.11
C LEU A 13 -3.85 3.79 -14.29
N THR A 14 -3.21 2.73 -14.79
CA THR A 14 -3.69 1.96 -15.94
C THR A 14 -4.92 1.14 -15.58
N ASP A 15 -4.91 0.44 -14.44
CA ASP A 15 -5.98 -0.46 -14.02
C ASP A 15 -7.21 0.32 -13.56
N THR A 16 -7.03 1.47 -12.90
CA THR A 16 -8.12 2.25 -12.31
C THR A 16 -8.74 3.23 -13.30
N TYR A 17 -7.91 3.86 -14.15
CA TYR A 17 -8.35 4.96 -15.03
C TYR A 17 -8.10 4.70 -16.52
N GLY A 18 -7.50 3.55 -16.85
CA GLY A 18 -7.23 3.15 -18.22
C GLY A 18 -5.84 3.55 -18.74
N PRO A 19 -5.38 2.90 -19.83
CA PRO A 19 -4.05 3.11 -20.40
C PRO A 19 -3.87 4.51 -21.01
N ASP A 20 -4.97 5.20 -21.33
CA ASP A 20 -4.92 6.55 -21.91
C ASP A 20 -4.45 7.58 -20.90
N LEU A 21 -4.92 7.49 -19.65
CA LEU A 21 -4.45 8.35 -18.57
C LEU A 21 -2.96 8.12 -18.32
N TRP A 22 -2.54 6.85 -18.23
CA TRP A 22 -1.13 6.51 -18.05
C TRP A 22 -0.25 7.15 -19.13
N ARG A 23 -0.62 7.02 -20.41
CA ARG A 23 0.15 7.60 -21.52
C ARG A 23 0.24 9.13 -21.43
N GLN A 24 -0.84 9.81 -21.04
CA GLN A 24 -0.84 11.27 -20.87
C GLN A 24 0.10 11.69 -19.73
N VAL A 25 0.00 11.02 -18.58
CA VAL A 25 0.86 11.27 -17.41
C VAL A 25 2.33 11.01 -17.76
N ALA A 26 2.64 9.87 -18.37
CA ALA A 26 3.99 9.50 -18.77
C ALA A 26 4.60 10.51 -19.75
N HIS A 27 3.85 10.91 -20.78
CA HIS A 27 4.29 11.94 -21.74
C HIS A 27 4.58 13.28 -21.05
N ARG A 28 3.71 13.72 -20.12
CA ARG A 28 3.88 14.99 -19.40
C ARG A 28 5.17 15.06 -18.58
N VAL A 29 5.63 13.93 -18.05
CA VAL A 29 6.83 13.88 -17.20
C VAL A 29 8.06 13.33 -17.91
N GLY A 30 7.94 12.98 -19.20
CA GLY A 30 9.01 12.35 -19.97
C GLY A 30 9.34 10.93 -19.52
N ALA A 31 8.40 10.22 -18.89
CA ALA A 31 8.56 8.82 -18.49
C ALA A 31 8.31 7.87 -19.68
N PRO A 32 8.90 6.65 -19.64
CA PRO A 32 8.66 5.65 -20.68
C PRO A 32 7.19 5.20 -20.70
N THR A 33 6.51 5.33 -21.84
CA THR A 33 5.10 4.93 -21.97
C THR A 33 4.90 3.42 -21.88
N GLU A 34 5.90 2.63 -22.27
CA GLU A 34 5.91 1.17 -22.13
C GLU A 34 6.01 0.73 -20.66
N GLY A 35 6.55 1.62 -19.82
CA GLY A 35 6.58 1.47 -18.38
C GLY A 35 7.96 1.37 -17.77
N TYR A 36 7.95 1.01 -16.48
CA TYR A 36 9.15 0.91 -15.67
C TYR A 36 9.63 -0.53 -15.50
N GLU A 37 10.95 -0.72 -15.61
CA GLU A 37 11.60 -1.98 -15.27
C GLU A 37 11.68 -2.11 -13.74
N PRO A 38 11.03 -3.12 -13.12
CA PRO A 38 10.85 -3.16 -11.67
C PRO A 38 12.16 -3.16 -10.87
N MET A 39 13.21 -3.78 -11.39
CA MET A 39 14.47 -4.00 -10.69
C MET A 39 15.53 -2.92 -10.99
N LEU A 40 15.22 -1.90 -11.78
CA LEU A 40 16.13 -0.78 -12.05
C LEU A 40 15.88 0.37 -11.06
N ARG A 41 16.92 1.16 -10.77
CA ARG A 41 16.79 2.36 -9.94
C ARG A 41 16.53 3.58 -10.81
N TYR A 42 15.60 4.42 -10.37
CA TYR A 42 15.23 5.68 -11.00
C TYR A 42 15.38 6.84 -10.01
N PRO A 43 15.65 8.07 -10.47
CA PRO A 43 15.65 9.25 -9.61
C PRO A 43 14.30 9.49 -8.94
N ASP A 44 14.29 9.88 -7.66
CA ASP A 44 13.04 10.08 -6.88
C ASP A 44 12.14 11.15 -7.48
N ARG A 45 12.74 12.13 -8.18
CA ARG A 45 12.01 13.15 -8.95
C ARG A 45 11.05 12.56 -9.99
N GLU A 46 11.30 11.35 -10.50
CA GLU A 46 10.39 10.70 -11.44
C GLU A 46 9.12 10.25 -10.73
N THR A 47 9.22 9.56 -9.59
CA THR A 47 8.07 9.18 -8.76
C THR A 47 7.26 10.40 -8.35
N LEU A 48 7.92 11.44 -7.85
CA LEU A 48 7.28 12.69 -7.46
C LEU A 48 6.62 13.39 -8.67
N GLY A 49 7.26 13.34 -9.83
CA GLY A 49 6.73 13.85 -11.09
C GLY A 49 5.46 13.12 -11.53
N LEU A 50 5.48 11.78 -11.50
CA LEU A 50 4.33 10.95 -11.83
C LEU A 50 3.12 11.28 -10.96
N LEU A 51 3.31 11.32 -9.64
CA LEU A 51 2.23 11.65 -8.69
C LEU A 51 1.67 13.06 -8.91
N LYS A 52 2.55 14.05 -9.14
CA LYS A 52 2.14 15.43 -9.43
C LYS A 52 1.36 15.52 -10.74
N ALA A 53 1.83 14.86 -11.80
CA ALA A 53 1.17 14.87 -13.09
C ALA A 53 -0.19 14.16 -13.06
N ALA A 54 -0.27 13.00 -12.38
CA ALA A 54 -1.52 12.28 -12.16
C ALA A 54 -2.53 13.13 -11.36
N GLY A 55 -2.09 13.80 -10.30
CA GLY A 55 -2.94 14.71 -9.52
C GLY A 55 -3.50 15.85 -10.34
N ALA A 56 -2.68 16.42 -11.24
CA ALA A 56 -3.11 17.47 -12.14
C ALA A 56 -4.13 16.99 -13.18
N GLU A 57 -3.94 15.82 -13.80
CA GLU A 57 -4.92 15.28 -14.77
C GLU A 57 -6.24 14.89 -14.10
N LEU A 58 -6.16 14.26 -12.92
CA LEU A 58 -7.33 13.77 -12.20
C LEU A 58 -8.03 14.85 -11.36
N ARG A 59 -7.41 16.03 -11.21
CA ARG A 59 -7.85 17.11 -10.31
C ARG A 59 -8.02 16.64 -8.87
N ARG A 60 -7.09 15.79 -8.41
CA ARG A 60 -7.07 15.23 -7.06
C ARG A 60 -5.81 15.63 -6.32
N SER A 61 -5.93 15.74 -5.01
CA SER A 61 -4.80 15.99 -4.13
C SER A 61 -3.88 14.76 -4.08
N ARG A 62 -2.63 14.98 -3.70
CA ARG A 62 -1.65 13.89 -3.53
C ARG A 62 -2.09 12.86 -2.48
N PRO A 63 -2.59 13.24 -1.29
CA PRO A 63 -3.06 12.27 -0.30
C PRO A 63 -4.18 11.37 -0.83
N GLU A 64 -5.18 11.93 -1.53
CA GLU A 64 -6.28 11.14 -2.11
C GLU A 64 -5.78 10.11 -3.13
N LEU A 65 -4.82 10.47 -3.97
CA LEU A 65 -4.22 9.53 -4.92
C LEU A 65 -3.39 8.44 -4.24
N LEU A 66 -2.68 8.79 -3.17
CA LEU A 66 -1.85 7.84 -2.43
C LEU A 66 -2.70 6.87 -1.60
N GLU A 67 -3.84 7.32 -1.07
CA GLU A 67 -4.81 6.45 -0.42
C GLU A 67 -5.38 5.42 -1.40
N ASP A 68 -5.81 5.86 -2.57
CA ASP A 68 -6.29 4.95 -3.62
C ASP A 68 -5.20 4.00 -4.11
N LEU A 69 -3.95 4.48 -4.25
CA LEU A 69 -2.80 3.64 -4.59
C LEU A 69 -2.60 2.56 -3.52
N GLY A 70 -2.67 2.91 -2.24
CA GLY A 70 -2.59 1.97 -1.13
C GLY A 70 -3.65 0.87 -1.20
N ALA A 71 -4.90 1.25 -1.50
CA ALA A 71 -5.97 0.29 -1.71
C ALA A 71 -5.73 -0.60 -2.94
N HIS A 72 -5.30 -0.03 -4.06
CA HIS A 72 -4.97 -0.76 -5.30
C HIS A 72 -3.84 -1.78 -5.09
N LEU A 73 -2.84 -1.48 -4.26
CA LEU A 73 -1.78 -2.45 -3.95
C LEU A 73 -2.34 -3.77 -3.37
N THR A 74 -3.48 -3.73 -2.66
CA THR A 74 -4.14 -4.94 -2.14
C THR A 74 -4.85 -5.77 -3.21
N THR A 75 -5.06 -5.24 -4.42
CA THR A 75 -5.59 -6.01 -5.54
C THR A 75 -4.49 -6.83 -6.22
N CYS A 76 -3.22 -6.46 -6.04
CA CYS A 76 -2.08 -7.25 -6.47
C CYS A 76 -1.91 -8.49 -5.58
N GLU A 77 -2.27 -9.68 -6.09
CA GLU A 77 -2.29 -10.90 -5.26
C GLU A 77 -0.97 -11.25 -4.55
N PRO A 78 0.24 -11.04 -5.12
CA PRO A 78 1.47 -11.25 -4.36
C PRO A 78 1.57 -10.34 -3.12
N VAL A 79 1.19 -9.07 -3.25
CA VAL A 79 1.19 -8.10 -2.15
C VAL A 79 0.11 -8.47 -1.15
N ARG A 80 -1.11 -8.74 -1.61
CA ARG A 80 -2.22 -9.17 -0.75
C ARG A 80 -1.87 -10.41 0.07
N ARG A 81 -1.26 -11.43 -0.55
CA ARG A 81 -0.82 -12.64 0.16
C ARG A 81 0.26 -12.36 1.19
N LEU A 82 1.22 -11.48 0.88
CA LEU A 82 2.24 -11.05 1.83
C LEU A 82 1.63 -10.39 3.06
N LEU A 83 0.64 -9.50 2.85
CA LEU A 83 -0.09 -8.83 3.94
C LEU A 83 -0.91 -9.83 4.75
N ARG A 84 -1.61 -10.76 4.08
CA ARG A 84 -2.40 -11.83 4.72
C ARG A 84 -1.57 -12.83 5.53
N TYR A 85 -0.32 -13.05 5.16
CA TYR A 85 0.59 -13.90 5.91
C TYR A 85 0.85 -13.36 7.32
N GLY A 86 0.63 -12.06 7.53
CA GLY A 86 0.87 -11.37 8.79
C GLY A 86 -0.04 -11.80 9.95
N GLY A 87 -1.26 -12.24 9.70
CA GLY A 87 -2.20 -12.58 10.77
C GLY A 87 -3.48 -13.27 10.30
N GLN A 88 -4.08 -14.05 11.21
CA GLN A 88 -5.32 -14.78 10.96
C GLN A 88 -6.56 -13.85 10.95
N ASP A 89 -6.46 -12.71 11.62
CA ASP A 89 -7.47 -11.66 11.69
C ASP A 89 -6.82 -10.27 11.47
N PHE A 90 -7.66 -9.22 11.44
CA PHE A 90 -7.19 -7.86 11.18
C PHE A 90 -6.22 -7.35 12.25
N ALA A 91 -6.46 -7.66 13.53
CA ALA A 91 -5.57 -7.28 14.61
C ALA A 91 -4.19 -7.95 14.48
N GLY A 92 -4.14 -9.25 14.16
CA GLY A 92 -2.90 -9.96 13.86
C GLY A 92 -2.16 -9.36 12.66
N PHE A 93 -2.90 -8.97 11.61
CA PHE A 93 -2.32 -8.23 10.49
C PHE A 93 -1.69 -6.91 10.95
N LEU A 94 -2.38 -6.11 11.77
CA LEU A 94 -1.83 -4.85 12.28
C LEU A 94 -0.49 -5.09 13.00
N TYR A 95 -0.43 -6.00 13.98
CA TYR A 95 0.83 -6.29 14.69
C TYR A 95 1.95 -6.78 13.75
N SER A 96 1.61 -7.45 12.65
CA SER A 96 2.58 -7.93 11.67
C SER A 96 3.27 -6.82 10.86
N LEU A 97 2.74 -5.58 10.90
CA LEU A 97 3.27 -4.43 10.18
C LEU A 97 4.64 -3.99 10.71
N ASN A 98 4.90 -4.14 12.02
CA ASN A 98 6.20 -3.82 12.63
C ASN A 98 7.35 -4.60 11.97
N GLU A 99 7.04 -5.83 11.57
CA GLU A 99 8.00 -6.74 10.94
C GLU A 99 8.02 -6.63 9.40
N LEU A 100 7.15 -5.81 8.80
CA LEU A 100 7.00 -5.73 7.34
C LEU A 100 8.25 -5.16 6.67
N HIS A 101 8.82 -4.08 7.21
CA HIS A 101 10.03 -3.46 6.69
C HIS A 101 11.19 -4.48 6.67
N GLY A 102 11.42 -5.17 7.79
CA GLY A 102 12.45 -6.20 7.91
C GLY A 102 12.26 -7.34 6.92
N ARG A 103 11.05 -7.88 6.81
CA ARG A 103 10.73 -8.96 5.84
C ARG A 103 10.97 -8.52 4.40
N ALA A 104 10.53 -7.31 4.04
CA ALA A 104 10.69 -6.82 2.68
C ALA A 104 12.16 -6.61 2.31
N ARG A 105 12.97 -6.08 3.24
CA ARG A 105 14.41 -5.91 3.03
C ARG A 105 15.15 -7.23 2.86
N MET A 106 14.70 -8.31 3.51
CA MET A 106 15.26 -9.65 3.30
C MET A 106 14.97 -10.20 1.89
N ALA A 107 13.82 -9.84 1.31
CA ALA A 107 13.44 -10.28 -0.04
C ALA A 107 13.99 -9.38 -1.15
N LEU A 108 14.04 -8.06 -0.89
CA LEU A 108 14.41 -7.04 -1.86
C LEU A 108 15.13 -5.88 -1.15
N ALA A 109 16.44 -6.03 -0.97
CA ALA A 109 17.26 -5.11 -0.18
C ALA A 109 17.26 -3.66 -0.70
N ASP A 110 17.00 -3.46 -1.99
CA ASP A 110 16.97 -2.15 -2.65
C ASP A 110 15.61 -1.44 -2.58
N LEU A 111 14.61 -2.05 -1.94
CA LEU A 111 13.28 -1.45 -1.78
C LEU A 111 13.25 -0.52 -0.57
N ASP A 112 13.14 0.78 -0.84
CA ASP A 112 13.06 1.84 0.17
C ASP A 112 11.63 1.92 0.77
N LEU A 113 11.25 0.92 1.58
CA LEU A 113 10.01 0.93 2.38
C LEU A 113 10.18 1.73 3.67
N PRO A 114 9.10 2.35 4.19
CA PRO A 114 9.15 3.07 5.45
C PRO A 114 9.40 2.10 6.61
N GLU A 115 9.95 2.61 7.70
CA GLU A 115 9.89 1.93 8.99
C GLU A 115 8.51 2.17 9.61
N LEU A 116 7.94 1.10 10.17
CA LEU A 116 6.57 1.07 10.69
C LEU A 116 6.62 0.69 12.17
N ASP A 117 6.04 1.52 13.01
CA ASP A 117 5.89 1.25 14.45
C ASP A 117 4.43 1.35 14.87
N LEU A 118 3.81 0.20 15.08
CA LEU A 118 2.46 0.06 15.57
C LEU A 118 2.48 -0.18 17.08
N VAL A 119 1.77 0.67 17.79
CA VAL A 119 1.47 0.53 19.22
C VAL A 119 -0.03 0.50 19.45
N GLU A 120 -0.47 -0.34 20.38
CA GLU A 120 -1.84 -0.30 20.91
C GLU A 120 -1.89 0.74 22.03
N ILE A 121 -2.75 1.75 21.87
CA ILE A 121 -2.88 2.89 22.79
C ILE A 121 -4.14 2.79 23.67
N GLY A 122 -4.98 1.80 23.41
CA GLY A 122 -6.20 1.48 24.12
C GLY A 122 -6.80 0.20 23.56
N LEU A 123 -7.82 -0.36 24.21
CA LEU A 123 -8.43 -1.61 23.77
C LEU A 123 -9.00 -1.47 22.35
N GLY A 124 -8.38 -2.14 21.37
CA GLY A 124 -8.78 -2.04 19.96
C GLY A 124 -8.45 -0.70 19.30
N GLU A 125 -7.62 0.13 19.94
CA GLU A 125 -7.15 1.40 19.41
C GLU A 125 -5.63 1.34 19.18
N TYR A 126 -5.22 1.62 17.96
CA TYR A 126 -3.84 1.52 17.52
C TYR A 126 -3.36 2.83 16.91
N ARG A 127 -2.07 3.10 17.07
CA ARG A 127 -1.34 4.15 16.36
C ARG A 127 -0.20 3.51 15.60
N LEU A 128 -0.21 3.71 14.28
CA LEU A 128 0.90 3.40 13.40
C LEU A 128 1.70 4.68 13.16
N THR A 129 2.95 4.70 13.58
CA THR A 129 3.92 5.75 13.23
C THR A 129 4.74 5.30 12.04
N ILE A 130 5.04 6.23 11.14
CA ILE A 130 5.68 5.94 9.86
C ILE A 130 6.90 6.84 9.70
N GLU A 131 8.08 6.23 9.62
CA GLU A 131 9.32 6.92 9.32
C GLU A 131 9.74 6.62 7.89
N ALA A 132 9.86 7.66 7.06
CA ALA A 132 10.15 7.51 5.65
C ALA A 132 10.98 8.67 5.11
N PRO A 133 11.83 8.45 4.09
CA PRO A 133 12.59 9.52 3.45
C PRO A 133 11.71 10.49 2.64
N HIS A 134 10.49 10.08 2.30
CA HIS A 134 9.56 10.89 1.52
C HIS A 134 8.16 10.85 2.14
N PRO A 135 7.44 11.99 2.19
CA PRO A 135 6.10 12.05 2.75
C PRO A 135 5.06 11.38 1.85
N GLY A 136 3.95 10.95 2.44
CA GLY A 136 2.77 10.39 1.79
C GLY A 136 2.52 8.92 2.13
N TRP A 137 3.40 8.29 2.90
CA TRP A 137 3.20 6.91 3.32
C TRP A 137 2.02 6.76 4.29
N GLY A 138 1.66 7.81 5.04
CA GLY A 138 0.44 7.82 5.85
C GLY A 138 -0.80 7.54 5.02
N ALA A 139 -0.93 8.21 3.87
CA ALA A 139 -2.04 8.00 2.94
C ALA A 139 -2.02 6.60 2.31
N VAL A 140 -0.85 6.14 1.85
CA VAL A 140 -0.70 4.77 1.30
C VAL A 140 -1.11 3.72 2.33
N MET A 141 -0.62 3.85 3.57
CA MET A 141 -0.94 2.89 4.64
C MET A 141 -2.40 2.97 5.06
N ALA A 142 -3.01 4.17 5.10
CA ALA A 142 -4.43 4.32 5.40
C ALA A 142 -5.30 3.58 4.38
N GLY A 143 -5.07 3.80 3.07
CA GLY A 143 -5.82 3.13 2.01
C GLY A 143 -5.62 1.61 1.98
N LEU A 144 -4.37 1.17 2.18
CA LEU A 144 -4.04 -0.25 2.31
C LEU A 144 -4.77 -0.89 3.49
N MET A 145 -4.75 -0.26 4.67
CA MET A 145 -5.40 -0.80 5.87
C MET A 145 -6.92 -0.82 5.74
N ARG A 146 -7.54 0.16 5.08
CA ARG A 146 -8.99 0.13 4.80
C ARG A 146 -9.34 -1.07 3.93
N ALA A 147 -8.62 -1.25 2.82
CA ALA A 147 -8.85 -2.36 1.92
C ALA A 147 -8.58 -3.73 2.60
N MET A 148 -7.56 -3.81 3.47
CA MET A 148 -7.30 -5.01 4.25
C MET A 148 -8.37 -5.27 5.32
N ALA A 149 -8.92 -4.24 5.96
CA ALA A 149 -10.03 -4.40 6.90
C ALA A 149 -11.24 -5.05 6.20
N ASP A 150 -11.61 -4.55 5.02
CA ASP A 150 -12.63 -5.16 4.17
C ASP A 150 -12.27 -6.59 3.77
N ASP A 151 -11.01 -6.85 3.42
CA ASP A 151 -10.54 -8.19 3.08
C ASP A 151 -10.74 -9.15 4.27
N TYR A 152 -10.37 -8.74 5.50
CA TYR A 152 -10.57 -9.49 6.75
C TYR A 152 -12.04 -9.54 7.22
N GLY A 153 -12.94 -8.75 6.63
CA GLY A 153 -14.30 -8.57 7.11
C GLY A 153 -14.39 -7.86 8.47
N ALA A 154 -13.40 -7.03 8.80
CA ALA A 154 -13.33 -6.26 10.04
C ALA A 154 -13.89 -4.84 9.84
N LEU A 155 -14.58 -4.31 10.84
CA LEU A 155 -15.01 -2.91 10.87
C LEU A 155 -13.98 -2.08 11.63
N ALA A 156 -13.22 -1.27 10.90
CA ALA A 156 -12.22 -0.38 11.48
C ALA A 156 -12.42 1.07 10.99
N VAL A 157 -12.30 2.01 11.91
CA VAL A 157 -12.17 3.44 11.59
C VAL A 157 -10.69 3.76 11.47
N ILE A 158 -10.30 4.32 10.33
CA ILE A 158 -8.91 4.66 10.01
C ILE A 158 -8.85 6.16 9.74
N GLU A 159 -7.96 6.85 10.43
CA GLU A 159 -7.81 8.31 10.38
C GLU A 159 -6.34 8.70 10.31
N MET A 160 -6.03 9.74 9.53
CA MET A 160 -4.69 10.33 9.48
C MET A 160 -4.71 11.61 10.33
N PRO A 161 -4.13 11.61 11.54
CA PRO A 161 -4.00 12.82 12.33
C PRO A 161 -3.16 13.87 11.59
N THR A 162 -3.56 15.13 11.68
CA THR A 162 -2.85 16.27 11.06
C THR A 162 -1.91 16.99 12.03
N ASP A 163 -1.94 16.63 13.30
CA ASP A 163 -1.28 17.28 14.44
C ASP A 163 -0.06 16.49 14.96
N CYS A 164 0.49 15.60 14.14
CA CYS A 164 1.67 14.81 14.48
C CYS A 164 2.93 15.34 13.78
N ASP A 165 4.07 15.29 14.49
CA ASP A 165 5.38 15.67 13.94
C ASP A 165 5.88 14.69 12.85
N MET A 166 5.33 13.47 12.86
CA MET A 166 5.61 12.39 11.90
C MET A 166 4.31 11.91 11.24
N GLU A 167 4.43 11.26 10.08
CA GLU A 167 3.27 10.61 9.47
C GLU A 167 2.76 9.50 10.38
N ALA A 168 1.45 9.53 10.66
CA ALA A 168 0.81 8.53 11.49
C ALA A 168 -0.56 8.16 10.95
N VAL A 169 -1.05 6.99 11.37
CA VAL A 169 -2.41 6.52 11.14
C VAL A 169 -2.98 6.01 12.45
N HIS A 170 -4.16 6.50 12.83
CA HIS A 170 -4.94 6.00 13.95
C HIS A 170 -5.95 4.98 13.44
N ILE A 171 -6.03 3.84 14.12
CA ILE A 171 -6.92 2.72 13.78
C ILE A 171 -7.76 2.40 15.01
N ARG A 172 -9.08 2.39 14.85
CA ARG A 172 -10.03 1.93 15.86
C ARG A 172 -10.79 0.73 15.34
N LEU A 173 -10.50 -0.45 15.87
CA LEU A 173 -11.17 -1.69 15.55
C LEU A 173 -12.48 -1.78 16.34
N LEU A 174 -13.60 -1.61 15.65
CA LEU A 174 -14.94 -1.64 16.25
C LEU A 174 -15.49 -3.07 16.32
N ASP A 175 -15.20 -3.88 15.31
CA ASP A 175 -15.63 -5.28 15.23
C ASP A 175 -14.63 -6.10 14.40
N CYS A 176 -14.25 -7.27 14.91
CA CYS A 176 -13.33 -8.19 14.25
C CYS A 176 -14.02 -9.18 13.29
N ARG A 177 -15.36 -9.23 13.22
CA ARG A 177 -16.15 -10.14 12.38
C ARG A 177 -17.44 -9.49 11.86
N HIS A 178 -17.30 -8.38 11.16
CA HIS A 178 -18.43 -7.62 10.61
C HIS A 178 -18.99 -8.21 9.30
N SER A 179 -18.19 -8.89 8.47
CA SER A 179 -18.64 -9.53 7.22
C SER A 179 -17.88 -10.83 6.89
N GLU A 180 -18.40 -11.64 5.94
CA GLU A 180 -17.69 -12.81 5.42
C GLU A 180 -16.36 -12.38 4.77
N ALA A 181 -15.24 -12.71 5.42
CA ALA A 181 -13.92 -12.43 4.92
C ALA A 181 -13.72 -13.02 3.52
N ARG A 182 -13.04 -12.29 2.62
CA ARG A 182 -12.67 -12.82 1.30
C ARG A 182 -11.81 -14.05 1.48
N GLY A 183 -12.30 -15.18 0.94
CA GLY A 183 -11.66 -16.48 1.07
C GLY A 183 -10.16 -16.44 0.74
N PHE A 184 -9.35 -16.93 1.67
CA PHE A 184 -7.90 -17.01 1.54
C PHE A 184 -7.50 -18.49 1.40
N ARG A 185 -6.82 -18.84 0.31
CA ARG A 185 -6.23 -20.19 0.09
C ARG A 185 -4.73 -20.07 -0.08
N LEU A 186 -3.98 -20.81 0.75
CA LEU A 186 -2.51 -20.77 0.79
C LEU A 186 -1.81 -21.53 -0.34
N SER A 187 -2.49 -22.45 -1.05
CA SER A 187 -2.00 -23.12 -2.28
C SER A 187 -3.03 -24.12 -2.81
N HIS A 188 -2.99 -24.43 -4.12
CA HIS A 188 -3.54 -25.69 -4.63
C HIS A 188 -2.55 -26.80 -4.26
N HIS A 189 -2.95 -27.71 -3.39
CA HIS A 189 -2.24 -28.99 -3.26
C HIS A 189 -2.43 -29.74 -4.58
N VAL A 190 -1.41 -29.76 -5.45
CA VAL A 190 -1.31 -30.80 -6.48
C VAL A 190 -0.90 -32.05 -5.72
N GLY A 191 -1.89 -32.84 -5.30
CA GLY A 191 -1.64 -34.19 -4.81
C GLY A 191 -0.98 -34.97 -5.94
N ALA A 192 0.30 -35.24 -5.81
CA ALA A 192 0.97 -36.28 -6.56
C ALA A 192 0.37 -37.61 -6.07
N GLN A 193 -0.51 -38.21 -6.88
CA GLN A 193 -0.80 -39.62 -6.77
C GLN A 193 0.39 -40.38 -7.36
N GLY A 194 1.03 -41.18 -6.52
CA GLY A 194 1.94 -42.27 -6.87
C GLY A 194 1.62 -43.45 -5.97
#